data_AF-A0A813FCN7-F1
#
_entry.id   AF-A0A813FCN7-F1
#
_cell.length_a   1.000
_cell.length_b   1.000
_cell.length_c   1.000
_cell.angle_alpha   90.00
_cell.angle_beta   90.00
_cell.angle_gamma   90.00
#
_symmetry.space_group_name_H-M   'P 1'
#
loop_
_entity.id
_entity.type
_entity.pdbx_description
1 polymer ?
#
loop_
_entity_poly.entity_id
_entity_poly.type
_entity_poly.pdbx_seq_one_letter_code
_entity_poly.pdbx_strand_id
1 'polypeptide(L)'
;MVQPRIQAATKQVTEALQRSKENKDKIAKKIVTAKRGEKRVALFKKYDKDGDGLLNRKEIEAYSKGEFSFVLPVENLDRILRQLCKSAKKGSQPGLASNSLQLLKTAIGIARDEAKGKVKRVARLEREAKEREEKEQKEAELNARKLVFSTQCQALMAELEELEPKIKESEEKTEAMVLESNLGQITKGEDAKQRLKDIETLVTSTHASISSVQTRGQELSVQVAEDTDMVELMRPELAALGAKTESQDLRLRKALTASAQARQLALNRAFLAYETLRMDVAAKLRVCIETQGGKPDDLYDAIASGSEIVTRKKITSYLELHQAVIEPEKLESLFPDVPEAGEEDGSLISREAFMKVVRIFYKVVKEIVLSDNLLIEQSDQLRRMDIGEVMEVFQGPMLDPSVGVYRIHGKALRDGIVGWVTVAGNQGITFLMPGGNLFKVLRPAKLTAEIDLESTEVKDLVEGEVLQVIAWERSTTASGAGVTRIKGQLQGEDIVGWTSIGEGAGIQLEVV
;
A
#
# COMPACT_ATOMS: atom_id res chain seq x y z
N MET A 1 28.15 -59.14 89.11
CA MET A 1 28.01 -57.91 89.93
C MET A 1 29.01 -56.78 89.61
N VAL A 2 29.95 -56.92 88.66
CA VAL A 2 31.02 -55.91 88.44
C VAL A 2 30.60 -54.76 87.51
N GLN A 3 29.80 -55.05 86.49
CA GLN A 3 29.39 -54.08 85.45
C GLN A 3 28.60 -52.85 85.96
N PRO A 4 27.63 -52.97 86.89
CA PRO A 4 26.90 -51.81 87.41
C PRO A 4 27.78 -50.86 88.23
N ARG A 5 28.79 -51.41 88.93
CA ARG A 5 29.73 -50.62 89.74
C ARG A 5 30.69 -49.82 88.86
N ILE A 6 31.12 -50.37 87.73
CA ILE A 6 31.94 -49.65 86.75
C ILE A 6 31.14 -48.49 86.13
N GLN A 7 29.88 -48.71 85.74
CA GLN A 7 29.03 -47.64 85.18
C GLN A 7 28.77 -46.50 86.19
N ALA A 8 28.52 -46.83 87.46
CA ALA A 8 28.35 -45.82 88.51
C ALA A 8 29.63 -45.00 88.75
N ALA A 9 30.80 -45.67 88.75
CA ALA A 9 32.09 -45.01 88.87
C ALA A 9 32.39 -44.09 87.67
N THR A 10 32.12 -44.54 86.44
CA THR A 10 32.29 -43.73 85.23
C THR A 10 31.38 -42.50 85.25
N LYS A 11 30.11 -42.66 85.70
CA LYS A 11 29.17 -41.53 85.83
C LYS A 11 29.67 -40.50 86.84
N GLN A 12 30.15 -40.94 88.01
CA GLN A 12 30.77 -40.03 89.00
C GLN A 12 32.00 -39.30 88.44
N VAL A 13 32.85 -39.98 87.67
CA VAL A 13 34.01 -39.35 87.03
C VAL A 13 33.57 -38.29 86.00
N THR A 14 32.54 -38.56 85.20
CA THR A 14 32.00 -37.59 84.24
C THR A 14 31.35 -36.38 84.92
N GLU A 15 30.60 -36.59 86.00
CA GLU A 15 30.00 -35.50 86.78
C GLU A 15 31.08 -34.64 87.46
N ALA A 16 32.15 -35.25 87.96
CA ALA A 16 33.31 -34.55 88.51
C ALA A 16 34.04 -33.70 87.45
N LEU A 17 34.22 -34.24 86.24
CA LEU A 17 34.78 -33.51 85.09
C LEU A 17 33.93 -32.31 84.68
N GLN A 18 32.61 -32.48 84.63
CA GLN A 18 31.69 -31.39 84.29
C GLN A 18 31.72 -30.27 85.34
N ARG A 19 31.69 -30.64 86.64
CA ARG A 19 31.84 -29.66 87.75
C ARG A 19 33.18 -28.94 87.70
N SER A 20 34.26 -29.64 87.34
CA SER A 20 35.59 -29.05 87.14
C SER A 20 35.58 -28.01 86.01
N LYS A 21 34.95 -28.34 84.88
CA LYS A 21 34.81 -27.42 83.74
C LYS A 21 34.00 -26.17 84.09
N GLU A 22 32.86 -26.33 84.76
CA GLU A 22 32.03 -25.20 85.22
C GLU A 22 32.77 -24.31 86.22
N ASN A 23 33.55 -24.90 87.13
CA ASN A 23 34.39 -24.15 88.05
C ASN A 23 35.51 -23.41 87.33
N LYS A 24 36.16 -24.04 86.34
CA LYS A 24 37.17 -23.39 85.49
C LYS A 24 36.57 -22.20 84.73
N ASP A 25 35.38 -22.34 84.16
CA ASP A 25 34.70 -21.24 83.45
C ASP A 25 34.26 -20.11 84.39
N LYS A 26 33.78 -20.44 85.61
CA LYS A 26 33.49 -19.44 86.65
C LYS A 26 34.74 -18.67 87.06
N ILE A 27 35.87 -19.37 87.24
CA ILE A 27 37.16 -18.74 87.57
C ILE A 27 37.65 -17.89 86.40
N ALA A 28 37.60 -18.39 85.16
CA ALA A 28 37.99 -17.64 83.97
C ALA A 28 37.16 -16.36 83.80
N LYS A 29 35.83 -16.42 83.99
CA LYS A 29 34.95 -15.23 83.98
C LYS A 29 35.31 -14.25 85.10
N LYS A 30 35.63 -14.72 86.32
CA LYS A 30 36.11 -13.86 87.41
C LYS A 30 37.44 -13.19 87.06
N ILE A 31 38.41 -13.91 86.50
CA ILE A 31 39.72 -13.38 86.08
C ILE A 31 39.56 -12.33 84.97
N VAL A 32 38.74 -12.60 83.95
CA VAL A 32 38.47 -11.64 82.86
C VAL A 32 37.76 -10.39 83.39
N THR A 33 36.84 -10.55 84.34
CA THR A 33 36.13 -9.42 84.98
C THR A 33 37.09 -8.59 85.83
N ALA A 34 37.98 -9.22 86.60
CA ALA A 34 39.03 -8.56 87.35
C ALA A 34 40.01 -7.80 86.43
N LYS A 35 40.54 -8.45 85.38
CA LYS A 35 41.40 -7.80 84.38
C LYS A 35 40.71 -6.65 83.64
N ARG A 36 39.41 -6.76 83.33
CA ARG A 36 38.61 -5.67 82.76
C ARG A 36 38.38 -4.54 83.76
N GLY A 37 38.22 -4.86 85.05
CA GLY A 37 38.16 -3.90 86.16
C GLY A 37 39.47 -3.12 86.30
N GLU A 38 40.61 -3.81 86.32
CA GLU A 38 41.95 -3.21 86.38
C GLU A 38 42.21 -2.28 85.20
N LYS A 39 41.92 -2.73 83.96
CA LYS A 39 42.01 -1.89 82.76
C LYS A 39 41.09 -0.68 82.80
N ARG A 40 39.90 -0.81 83.41
CA ARG A 40 38.94 0.29 83.58
C ARG A 40 39.48 1.34 84.56
N VAL A 41 40.03 0.89 85.69
CA VAL A 41 40.64 1.78 86.69
C VAL A 41 41.88 2.47 86.11
N ALA A 42 42.71 1.74 85.35
CA ALA A 42 43.87 2.32 84.68
C ALA A 42 43.48 3.37 83.63
N LEU A 43 42.43 3.10 82.84
CA LEU A 43 41.91 4.06 81.86
C LEU A 43 41.28 5.28 82.55
N PHE A 44 40.55 5.09 83.64
CA PHE A 44 39.98 6.18 84.44
C PHE A 44 41.07 7.11 84.96
N LYS A 45 42.12 6.55 85.59
CA LYS A 45 43.29 7.32 86.09
C LYS A 45 44.08 8.06 85.01
N LYS A 46 44.03 7.59 83.75
CA LYS A 46 44.73 8.25 82.64
C LYS A 46 44.06 9.58 82.23
N TYR A 47 42.75 9.69 82.43
CA TYR A 47 41.97 10.84 81.97
C TYR A 47 41.44 11.73 83.11
N ASP A 48 41.50 11.26 84.35
CA ASP A 48 41.32 11.99 85.62
C ASP A 48 42.59 12.82 85.91
N LYS A 49 42.62 14.07 85.43
CA LYS A 49 43.81 14.94 85.50
C LYS A 49 43.86 15.77 86.78
N ASP A 50 42.70 16.02 87.40
CA ASP A 50 42.59 16.69 88.70
C ASP A 50 42.67 15.71 89.89
N GLY A 51 42.58 14.40 89.64
CA GLY A 51 42.83 13.35 90.62
C GLY A 51 41.72 13.23 91.66
N ASP A 52 40.54 13.76 91.37
CA ASP A 52 39.42 13.88 92.31
C ASP A 52 38.51 12.62 92.33
N GLY A 53 38.81 11.65 91.46
CA GLY A 53 38.03 10.42 91.33
C GLY A 53 36.70 10.59 90.59
N LEU A 54 36.49 11.73 89.92
CA LEU A 54 35.25 12.17 89.28
C LEU A 54 35.52 12.93 87.96
N LEU A 55 35.34 12.28 86.81
CA LEU A 55 35.62 12.94 85.52
C LEU A 55 34.73 14.17 85.28
N ASN A 56 35.35 15.32 85.01
CA ASN A 56 34.68 16.60 84.79
C ASN A 56 34.31 16.84 83.30
N ARG A 57 33.63 17.96 83.00
CA ARG A 57 33.16 18.32 81.64
C ARG A 57 34.27 18.31 80.57
N LYS A 58 35.45 18.84 80.90
CA LYS A 58 36.58 18.95 79.97
C LYS A 58 37.30 17.60 79.80
N GLU A 59 37.32 16.78 80.84
CA GLU A 59 37.91 15.44 80.82
C GLU A 59 37.04 14.44 80.06
N ILE A 60 35.71 14.54 80.16
CA ILE A 60 34.77 13.75 79.34
C ILE A 60 34.93 14.10 77.85
N GLU A 61 35.14 15.38 77.52
CA GLU A 61 35.41 15.84 76.16
C GLU A 61 36.78 15.31 75.65
N ALA A 62 37.82 15.40 76.47
CA ALA A 62 39.15 14.86 76.16
C ALA A 62 39.14 13.34 76.02
N TYR A 63 38.36 12.64 76.85
CA TYR A 63 38.15 11.20 76.80
C TYR A 63 37.45 10.78 75.50
N SER A 64 36.38 11.48 75.10
CA SER A 64 35.70 11.21 73.83
C SER A 64 36.57 11.48 72.61
N LYS A 65 37.35 12.58 72.63
CA LYS A 65 38.26 12.92 71.54
C LYS A 65 39.44 11.94 71.46
N GLY A 66 40.00 11.53 72.60
CA GLY A 66 41.17 10.66 72.67
C GLY A 66 40.88 9.18 72.40
N GLU A 67 39.78 8.64 72.92
CA GLU A 67 39.47 7.20 72.79
C GLU A 67 38.49 6.91 71.63
N PHE A 68 37.59 7.85 71.31
CA PHE A 68 36.55 7.65 70.28
C PHE A 68 36.69 8.55 69.05
N SER A 69 37.69 9.44 69.02
CA SER A 69 37.90 10.42 67.94
C SER A 69 36.62 11.19 67.59
N PHE A 70 35.78 11.47 68.58
CA PHE A 70 34.47 12.09 68.40
C PHE A 70 34.36 13.34 69.29
N VAL A 71 34.07 14.47 68.67
CA VAL A 71 33.76 15.73 69.37
C VAL A 71 32.30 15.68 69.77
N LEU A 72 32.01 15.69 71.07
CA LEU A 72 30.63 15.64 71.55
C LEU A 72 29.92 16.97 71.27
N PRO A 73 28.74 16.96 70.63
CA PRO A 73 27.87 18.13 70.58
C PRO A 73 27.48 18.58 71.99
N VAL A 74 27.41 19.91 72.22
CA VAL A 74 27.12 20.54 73.52
C VAL A 74 25.81 20.00 74.13
N GLU A 75 24.78 19.79 73.30
CA GLU A 75 23.48 19.23 73.71
C GLU A 75 23.59 17.80 74.29
N ASN A 76 24.41 16.96 73.64
CA ASN A 76 24.63 15.57 74.06
C ASN A 76 25.49 15.52 75.32
N LEU A 77 26.47 16.44 75.44
CA LEU A 77 27.30 16.57 76.62
C LEU A 77 26.45 17.01 77.84
N ASP A 78 25.54 17.96 77.66
CA ASP A 78 24.61 18.38 78.73
C ASP A 78 23.59 17.30 79.10
N ARG A 79 23.16 16.46 78.16
CA ARG A 79 22.31 15.29 78.42
C ARG A 79 23.07 14.22 79.23
N ILE A 80 24.32 13.96 78.87
CA ILE A 80 25.21 13.01 79.56
C ILE A 80 25.50 13.47 80.98
N LEU A 81 25.82 14.74 81.18
CA LEU A 81 26.02 15.33 82.51
C LEU A 81 24.73 15.25 83.35
N ARG A 82 23.56 15.57 82.79
CA ARG A 82 22.28 15.46 83.51
C ARG A 82 21.93 14.03 83.94
N GLN A 83 22.22 13.03 83.10
CA GLN A 83 21.81 11.64 83.37
C GLN A 83 22.84 10.86 84.20
N LEU A 84 24.14 11.13 84.00
CA LEU A 84 25.22 10.34 84.61
C LEU A 84 25.98 11.06 85.73
N CYS A 85 25.97 12.40 85.77
CA CYS A 85 26.54 13.18 86.87
C CYS A 85 25.42 13.60 87.83
N LYS A 86 24.97 12.69 88.70
CA LYS A 86 24.10 13.05 89.81
C LYS A 86 24.94 13.79 90.87
N SER A 87 24.70 15.08 91.05
CA SER A 87 25.31 15.87 92.12
C SER A 87 24.94 15.26 93.47
N ALA A 88 25.93 14.63 94.13
CA ALA A 88 25.81 14.27 95.54
C ALA A 88 26.27 15.48 96.37
N LYS A 89 25.32 16.36 96.71
CA LYS A 89 25.38 17.55 97.61
C LYS A 89 25.52 18.93 96.94
N LYS A 90 24.69 19.87 97.43
CA LYS A 90 24.68 21.31 97.14
C LYS A 90 26.10 21.88 97.33
N GLY A 91 26.74 22.28 96.23
CA GLY A 91 28.04 22.95 96.23
C GLY A 91 29.24 22.16 95.68
N SER A 92 29.06 20.90 95.24
CA SER A 92 30.15 20.12 94.63
C SER A 92 29.96 19.95 93.11
N GLN A 93 31.06 20.00 92.35
CA GLN A 93 31.04 19.97 90.89
C GLN A 93 30.51 18.61 90.39
N PRO A 94 29.65 18.59 89.34
CA PRO A 94 29.10 17.37 88.79
C PRO A 94 30.20 16.57 88.09
N GLY A 95 30.58 15.43 88.65
CA GLY A 95 31.62 14.57 88.09
C GLY A 95 31.21 13.10 88.05
N LEU A 96 31.84 12.34 87.16
CA LEU A 96 31.48 10.97 86.86
C LEU A 96 32.35 9.97 87.62
N ALA A 97 31.74 9.15 88.48
CA ALA A 97 32.45 8.09 89.20
C ALA A 97 32.92 6.94 88.28
N SER A 98 34.01 6.27 88.66
CA SER A 98 34.64 5.16 87.93
C SER A 98 33.71 3.98 87.58
N ASN A 99 32.66 3.76 88.38
CA ASN A 99 31.63 2.75 88.14
C ASN A 99 30.71 3.08 86.94
N SER A 100 30.57 4.37 86.60
CA SER A 100 29.71 4.87 85.53
C SER A 100 30.45 5.04 84.19
N LEU A 101 31.75 4.72 84.12
CA LEU A 101 32.55 4.81 82.88
C LEU A 101 31.98 3.95 81.74
N GLN A 102 31.36 2.81 82.06
CA GLN A 102 30.69 1.98 81.06
C GLN A 102 29.43 2.64 80.50
N LEU A 103 28.67 3.34 81.33
CA LEU A 103 27.48 4.09 80.91
C LEU A 103 27.88 5.32 80.08
N LEU A 104 29.00 5.97 80.41
CA LEU A 104 29.57 7.04 79.61
C LEU A 104 29.96 6.55 78.21
N LYS A 105 30.63 5.40 78.10
CA LYS A 105 30.95 4.79 76.79
C LYS A 105 29.69 4.52 75.97
N THR A 106 28.63 3.98 76.60
CA THR A 106 27.35 3.75 75.93
C THR A 106 26.70 5.06 75.48
N ALA A 107 26.72 6.10 76.31
CA ALA A 107 26.12 7.38 75.97
C ALA A 107 26.88 8.14 74.87
N ILE A 108 28.22 8.10 74.89
CA ILE A 108 29.06 8.61 73.79
C ILE A 108 28.79 7.80 72.50
N GLY A 109 28.59 6.49 72.61
CA GLY A 109 28.18 5.62 71.51
C GLY A 109 26.84 6.02 70.90
N ILE A 110 25.83 6.28 71.72
CA ILE A 110 24.50 6.76 71.29
C ILE A 110 24.62 8.13 70.61
N ALA A 111 25.37 9.07 71.20
CA ALA A 111 25.58 10.41 70.64
C ALA A 111 26.31 10.37 69.28
N ARG A 112 27.28 9.46 69.12
CA ARG A 112 28.01 9.23 67.86
C ARG A 112 27.11 8.62 66.79
N ASP A 113 26.25 7.67 67.16
CA ASP A 113 25.31 7.05 66.23
C ASP A 113 24.18 8.01 65.83
N GLU A 114 23.69 8.85 66.75
CA GLU A 114 22.72 9.90 66.44
C GLU A 114 23.29 10.96 65.48
N ALA A 115 24.55 11.39 65.69
CA ALA A 115 25.23 12.32 64.79
C ALA A 115 25.44 11.69 63.39
N LYS A 116 25.88 10.43 63.33
CA LYS A 116 25.97 9.68 62.07
C LYS A 116 24.60 9.44 61.42
N GLY A 117 23.57 9.22 62.22
CA GLY A 117 22.19 8.99 61.80
C GLY A 117 21.57 10.25 61.18
N LYS A 118 21.83 11.43 61.76
CA LYS A 118 21.42 12.73 61.18
C LYS A 118 22.08 12.94 59.81
N VAL A 119 23.38 12.72 59.70
CA VAL A 119 24.11 12.83 58.41
C VAL A 119 23.58 11.82 57.38
N LYS A 120 23.39 10.55 57.76
CA LYS A 120 22.83 9.52 56.88
C LYS A 120 21.38 9.81 56.47
N ARG A 121 20.57 10.37 57.36
CA ARG A 121 19.17 10.75 57.07
C ARG A 121 19.11 11.89 56.06
N VAL A 122 19.94 12.92 56.22
CA VAL A 122 20.05 14.02 55.26
C VAL A 122 20.52 13.48 53.89
N ALA A 123 21.59 12.70 53.86
CA ALA A 123 22.08 12.10 52.61
C ALA A 123 21.06 11.16 51.94
N ARG A 124 20.23 10.45 52.72
CA ARG A 124 19.13 9.63 52.18
C ARG A 124 18.03 10.49 51.58
N LEU A 125 17.60 11.54 52.28
CA LEU A 125 16.57 12.45 51.79
C LEU A 125 17.03 13.23 50.54
N GLU A 126 18.30 13.66 50.49
CA GLU A 126 18.90 14.28 49.30
C GLU A 126 18.96 13.31 48.12
N ARG A 127 19.29 12.03 48.37
CA ARG A 127 19.26 11.00 47.33
C ARG A 127 17.84 10.72 46.84
N GLU A 128 16.88 10.56 47.74
CA GLU A 128 15.47 10.33 47.41
C GLU A 128 14.86 11.53 46.67
N ALA A 129 15.24 12.76 47.01
CA ALA A 129 14.84 13.97 46.30
C ALA A 129 15.44 14.01 44.89
N LYS A 130 16.74 13.74 44.75
CA LYS A 130 17.41 13.69 43.44
C LYS A 130 16.84 12.59 42.54
N GLU A 131 16.59 11.40 43.08
CA GLU A 131 15.95 10.30 42.34
C GLU A 131 14.51 10.64 41.93
N ARG A 132 13.79 11.45 42.72
CA ARG A 132 12.46 11.93 42.37
C ARG A 132 12.51 12.97 41.27
N GLU A 133 13.38 13.97 41.39
CA GLU A 133 13.60 14.98 40.35
C GLU A 133 14.04 14.35 39.03
N GLU A 134 14.95 13.37 39.05
CA GLU A 134 15.39 12.64 37.86
C GLU A 134 14.25 11.81 37.22
N LYS A 135 13.33 11.24 38.03
CA LYS A 135 12.15 10.54 37.51
C LYS A 135 11.14 11.50 36.92
N GLU A 136 10.85 12.60 37.60
CA GLU A 136 9.94 13.64 37.11
C GLU A 136 10.46 14.29 35.81
N GLN A 137 11.78 14.51 35.71
CA GLN A 137 12.41 14.99 34.48
C GLN A 137 12.28 13.99 33.33
N LYS A 138 12.55 12.71 33.57
CA LYS A 138 12.38 11.67 32.55
C LYS A 138 10.94 11.49 32.11
N GLU A 139 10.00 11.54 33.06
CA GLU A 139 8.56 11.46 32.76
C GLU A 139 8.08 12.69 31.98
N ALA A 140 8.56 13.88 32.33
CA ALA A 140 8.28 15.11 31.58
C ALA A 140 8.85 15.07 30.16
N GLU A 141 10.08 14.57 29.98
CA GLU A 141 10.70 14.42 28.67
C GLU A 141 9.97 13.39 27.80
N LEU A 142 9.58 12.25 28.38
CA LEU A 142 8.81 11.21 27.71
C LEU A 142 7.41 11.72 27.30
N ASN A 143 6.74 12.47 28.18
CA ASN A 143 5.44 13.09 27.86
C ASN A 143 5.57 14.18 26.79
N ALA A 144 6.64 14.97 26.80
CA ALA A 144 6.89 15.99 25.77
C ALA A 144 7.12 15.35 24.39
N ARG A 145 7.92 14.28 24.30
CA ARG A 145 8.11 13.52 23.06
C ARG A 145 6.83 12.85 22.60
N LYS A 146 6.07 12.26 23.54
CA LYS A 146 4.74 11.70 23.26
C LYS A 146 3.81 12.73 22.61
N LEU A 147 3.82 13.96 23.13
CA LEU A 147 3.00 15.04 22.59
C LEU A 147 3.38 15.36 21.14
N VAL A 148 4.68 15.41 20.81
CA VAL A 148 5.13 15.66 19.42
C VAL A 148 4.60 14.60 18.46
N PHE A 149 4.84 13.32 18.73
CA PHE A 149 4.34 12.24 17.87
C PHE A 149 2.81 12.19 17.80
N SER A 150 2.12 12.42 18.93
CA SER A 150 0.65 12.46 18.94
C SER A 150 0.10 13.61 18.11
N THR A 151 0.72 14.80 18.15
CA THR A 151 0.31 15.93 17.30
C THR A 151 0.51 15.64 15.82
N GLN A 152 1.57 14.90 15.45
CA GLN A 152 1.80 14.47 14.07
C GLN A 152 0.76 13.44 13.63
N CYS A 153 0.45 12.44 14.46
CA CYS A 153 -0.64 11.49 14.23
C CYS A 153 -1.99 12.20 14.04
N GLN A 154 -2.31 13.16 14.91
CA GLN A 154 -3.56 13.93 14.84
C GLN A 154 -3.64 14.79 13.58
N ALA A 155 -2.53 15.42 13.17
CA ALA A 155 -2.47 16.17 11.93
C ALA A 155 -2.75 15.27 10.71
N LEU A 156 -2.13 14.08 10.65
CA LEU A 156 -2.38 13.12 9.58
C LEU A 156 -3.82 12.59 9.60
N MET A 157 -4.39 12.33 10.78
CA MET A 157 -5.80 11.94 10.89
C MET A 157 -6.75 13.03 10.39
N ALA A 158 -6.48 14.31 10.73
CA ALA A 158 -7.28 15.43 10.25
C ALA A 158 -7.21 15.56 8.71
N GLU A 159 -6.03 15.39 8.12
CA GLU A 159 -5.89 15.34 6.66
C GLU A 159 -6.73 14.21 6.03
N LEU A 160 -6.78 13.02 6.64
CA LEU A 160 -7.65 11.92 6.16
C LEU A 160 -9.15 12.22 6.30
N GLU A 161 -9.55 12.98 7.32
CA GLU A 161 -10.93 13.43 7.49
C GLU A 161 -11.34 14.46 6.44
N GLU A 162 -10.44 15.37 6.04
CA GLU A 162 -10.66 16.31 4.94
C GLU A 162 -10.75 15.63 3.57
N LEU A 163 -10.11 14.47 3.39
CA LEU A 163 -10.18 13.68 2.17
C LEU A 163 -11.44 12.81 2.09
N GLU A 164 -12.06 12.46 3.22
CA GLU A 164 -13.28 11.65 3.29
C GLU A 164 -14.44 12.15 2.39
N PRO A 165 -14.81 13.44 2.34
CA PRO A 165 -15.85 13.91 1.42
C PRO A 165 -15.47 13.75 -0.06
N LYS A 166 -14.20 13.94 -0.42
CA LYS A 166 -13.72 13.75 -1.81
C LYS A 166 -13.77 12.27 -2.21
N ILE A 167 -13.46 11.37 -1.29
CA ILE A 167 -13.60 9.92 -1.51
C ILE A 167 -15.06 9.58 -1.79
N LYS A 168 -16.00 10.07 -0.96
CA LYS A 168 -17.43 9.83 -1.17
C LYS A 168 -17.93 10.39 -2.51
N GLU A 169 -17.54 11.62 -2.84
CA GLU A 169 -17.87 12.23 -4.13
C GLU A 169 -17.34 11.38 -5.31
N SER A 170 -16.11 10.87 -5.18
CA SER A 170 -15.50 10.02 -6.19
C SER A 170 -16.20 8.65 -6.33
N GLU A 171 -16.65 8.06 -5.21
CA GLU A 171 -17.43 6.81 -5.20
C GLU A 171 -18.80 7.01 -5.84
N GLU A 172 -19.55 8.04 -5.42
CA GLU A 172 -20.89 8.35 -5.95
C GLU A 172 -20.85 8.60 -7.47
N LYS A 173 -19.87 9.38 -7.94
CA LYS A 173 -19.68 9.62 -9.37
C LYS A 173 -19.32 8.35 -10.13
N THR A 174 -18.47 7.50 -9.55
CA THR A 174 -18.09 6.22 -10.17
C THR A 174 -19.26 5.25 -10.23
N GLU A 175 -20.05 5.14 -9.16
CA GLU A 175 -21.24 4.28 -9.10
C GLU A 175 -22.31 4.73 -10.09
N ALA A 176 -22.59 6.04 -10.16
CA ALA A 176 -23.50 6.62 -11.16
C ALA A 176 -23.05 6.27 -12.58
N MET A 177 -21.77 6.42 -12.87
CA MET A 177 -21.18 6.08 -14.17
C MET A 177 -21.27 4.59 -14.48
N VAL A 178 -21.02 3.70 -13.52
CA VAL A 178 -21.18 2.25 -13.71
C VAL A 178 -22.63 1.90 -14.05
N LEU A 179 -23.58 2.54 -13.39
CA LEU A 179 -25.01 2.37 -13.68
C LEU A 179 -25.37 2.86 -15.09
N GLU A 180 -24.95 4.06 -15.47
CA GLU A 180 -25.16 4.62 -16.81
C GLU A 180 -24.53 3.73 -17.90
N SER A 181 -23.31 3.25 -17.65
CA SER A 181 -22.58 2.33 -18.52
C SER A 181 -23.37 1.03 -18.73
N ASN A 182 -23.94 0.48 -17.65
CA ASN A 182 -24.74 -0.75 -17.67
C ASN A 182 -26.10 -0.59 -18.33
N LEU A 183 -26.74 0.57 -18.16
CA LEU A 183 -28.02 0.90 -18.79
C LEU A 183 -27.90 1.28 -20.27
N GLY A 184 -26.67 1.50 -20.76
CA GLY A 184 -26.44 1.91 -22.15
C GLY A 184 -26.90 3.34 -22.41
N GLN A 185 -27.04 4.13 -21.35
CA GLN A 185 -27.49 5.52 -21.37
C GLN A 185 -26.35 6.51 -21.50
N ILE A 186 -25.11 6.04 -21.74
CA ILE A 186 -23.99 6.92 -22.03
C ILE A 186 -24.28 7.65 -23.34
N THR A 187 -24.71 8.89 -23.20
CA THR A 187 -25.09 9.78 -24.29
C THR A 187 -23.85 10.24 -25.06
N LYS A 188 -24.02 10.33 -26.38
CA LYS A 188 -23.17 10.97 -27.40
C LYS A 188 -21.72 11.27 -27.00
N GLY A 189 -20.82 10.35 -27.37
CA GLY A 189 -19.47 10.61 -27.89
C GLY A 189 -18.49 11.38 -27.01
N GLU A 190 -18.60 12.71 -26.99
CA GLU A 190 -17.60 13.63 -26.42
C GLU A 190 -17.88 14.01 -24.98
N ASP A 191 -19.13 14.35 -24.63
CA ASP A 191 -19.52 14.69 -23.26
C ASP A 191 -19.31 13.52 -22.30
N ALA A 192 -19.62 12.30 -22.77
CA ALA A 192 -19.36 11.09 -22.01
C ALA A 192 -17.86 10.86 -21.79
N LYS A 193 -17.03 10.97 -22.83
CA LYS A 193 -15.57 10.80 -22.71
C LYS A 193 -14.96 11.81 -21.74
N GLN A 194 -15.40 13.06 -21.79
CA GLN A 194 -14.89 14.09 -20.89
C GLN A 194 -15.27 13.79 -19.44
N ARG A 195 -16.53 13.41 -19.17
CA ARG A 195 -16.98 12.99 -17.83
C ARG A 195 -16.19 11.79 -17.30
N LEU A 196 -15.92 10.78 -18.14
CA LEU A 196 -15.11 9.62 -17.78
C LEU A 196 -13.71 10.05 -17.34
N LYS A 197 -13.08 10.95 -18.09
CA LYS A 197 -11.75 11.49 -17.80
C LYS A 197 -11.75 12.34 -16.53
N ASP A 198 -12.78 13.15 -16.31
CA ASP A 198 -12.91 13.99 -15.11
C ASP A 198 -13.07 13.12 -13.84
N ILE A 199 -13.81 12.02 -13.92
CA ILE A 199 -13.94 11.05 -12.81
C ILE A 199 -12.60 10.34 -12.56
N GLU A 200 -11.93 9.83 -13.60
CA GLU A 200 -10.63 9.17 -13.46
C GLU A 200 -9.57 10.10 -12.86
N THR A 201 -9.52 11.37 -13.30
CA THR A 201 -8.59 12.36 -12.74
C THR A 201 -8.91 12.72 -11.30
N LEU A 202 -10.19 12.81 -10.92
CA LEU A 202 -10.61 13.02 -9.53
C LEU A 202 -10.21 11.84 -8.63
N VAL A 203 -10.50 10.60 -9.04
CA VAL A 203 -10.17 9.40 -8.25
C VAL A 203 -8.64 9.25 -8.13
N THR A 204 -7.90 9.45 -9.23
CA THR A 204 -6.43 9.34 -9.25
C THR A 204 -5.75 10.39 -8.39
N SER A 205 -6.20 11.65 -8.46
CA SER A 205 -5.67 12.73 -7.62
C SER A 205 -5.94 12.48 -6.13
N THR A 206 -7.14 12.02 -5.78
CA THR A 206 -7.49 11.68 -4.40
C THR A 206 -6.66 10.49 -3.90
N HIS A 207 -6.45 9.47 -4.73
CA HIS A 207 -5.60 8.32 -4.40
C HIS A 207 -4.13 8.73 -4.16
N ALA A 208 -3.61 9.66 -4.96
CA ALA A 208 -2.27 10.21 -4.76
C ALA A 208 -2.14 10.95 -3.42
N SER A 209 -3.16 11.73 -3.02
CA SER A 209 -3.18 12.40 -1.72
C SER A 209 -3.16 11.39 -0.56
N ILE A 210 -3.94 10.30 -0.63
CA ILE A 210 -3.92 9.26 0.41
C ILE A 210 -2.59 8.51 0.44
N SER A 211 -2.00 8.22 -0.73
CA SER A 211 -0.68 7.59 -0.82
C SER A 211 0.41 8.46 -0.17
N SER A 212 0.31 9.79 -0.30
CA SER A 212 1.20 10.74 0.38
C SER A 212 1.02 10.68 1.90
N VAL A 213 -0.22 10.63 2.41
CA VAL A 213 -0.49 10.47 3.85
C VAL A 213 0.01 9.11 4.36
N GLN A 214 -0.16 8.05 3.59
CA GLN A 214 0.34 6.70 3.92
C GLN A 214 1.87 6.70 4.05
N THR A 215 2.58 7.35 3.14
CA THR A 215 4.04 7.47 3.18
C THR A 215 4.49 8.21 4.43
N ARG A 216 3.87 9.35 4.74
CA ARG A 216 4.16 10.12 5.98
C ARG A 216 3.82 9.33 7.25
N GLY A 217 2.75 8.54 7.24
CA GLY A 217 2.39 7.65 8.34
C GLY A 217 3.40 6.52 8.54
N GLN A 218 3.96 5.97 7.46
CA GLN A 218 5.04 4.98 7.52
C GLN A 218 6.35 5.58 8.04
N GLU A 219 6.72 6.78 7.58
CA GLU A 219 7.87 7.53 8.10
C GLU A 219 7.75 7.77 9.61
N LEU A 220 6.55 8.16 10.07
CA LEU A 220 6.25 8.34 11.49
C LEU A 220 6.38 7.02 12.26
N SER A 221 5.89 5.91 11.69
CA SER A 221 6.05 4.59 12.28
C SER A 221 7.51 4.15 12.38
N VAL A 222 8.36 4.53 11.42
CA VAL A 222 9.81 4.25 11.48
C VAL A 222 10.47 5.06 12.58
N GLN A 223 10.17 6.37 12.69
CA GLN A 223 10.70 7.22 13.76
C GLN A 223 10.28 6.73 15.16
N VAL A 224 9.04 6.27 15.32
CA VAL A 224 8.57 5.68 16.57
C VAL A 224 9.24 4.34 16.86
N ALA A 225 9.56 3.55 15.84
CA ALA A 225 10.27 2.27 16.01
C ALA A 225 11.72 2.44 16.48
N GLU A 226 12.36 3.57 16.15
CA GLU A 226 13.70 3.92 16.64
C GLU A 226 13.71 4.26 18.14
N ASP A 227 12.60 4.77 18.70
CA ASP A 227 12.47 5.11 20.12
C ASP A 227 11.70 4.01 20.90
N THR A 228 12.44 3.14 21.57
CA THR A 228 11.90 1.95 22.26
C THR A 228 10.82 2.29 23.30
N ASP A 229 10.94 3.44 23.97
CA ASP A 229 9.99 3.88 24.99
C ASP A 229 8.66 4.36 24.38
N MET A 230 8.67 4.76 23.11
CA MET A 230 7.52 5.30 22.40
C MET A 230 6.70 4.25 21.64
N VAL A 231 7.28 3.09 21.32
CA VAL A 231 6.63 2.01 20.55
C VAL A 231 5.29 1.58 21.16
N GLU A 232 5.26 1.25 22.45
CA GLU A 232 4.05 0.80 23.14
C GLU A 232 3.02 1.93 23.29
N LEU A 233 3.49 3.16 23.50
CA LEU A 233 2.63 4.33 23.74
C LEU A 233 1.94 4.82 22.47
N MET A 234 2.61 4.75 21.32
CA MET A 234 2.10 5.22 20.03
C MET A 234 1.43 4.12 19.21
N ARG A 235 1.59 2.84 19.56
CA ARG A 235 0.94 1.71 18.90
C ARG A 235 -0.55 1.93 18.59
N PRO A 236 -1.41 2.37 19.53
CA PRO A 236 -2.83 2.55 19.23
C PRO A 236 -3.09 3.67 18.22
N GLU A 237 -2.37 4.79 18.30
CA GLU A 237 -2.52 5.94 17.39
C GLU A 237 -2.05 5.60 15.98
N LEU A 238 -0.89 4.95 15.85
CA LEU A 238 -0.37 4.48 14.56
C LEU A 238 -1.25 3.38 13.95
N ALA A 239 -1.76 2.45 14.76
CA ALA A 239 -2.67 1.41 14.27
C ALA A 239 -4.00 2.02 13.76
N ALA A 240 -4.54 3.02 14.46
CA ALA A 240 -5.74 3.72 14.01
C ALA A 240 -5.50 4.49 12.70
N LEU A 241 -4.37 5.18 12.59
CA LEU A 241 -3.97 5.89 11.36
C LEU A 241 -3.79 4.92 10.18
N GLY A 242 -3.09 3.80 10.40
CA GLY A 242 -2.89 2.75 9.41
C GLY A 242 -4.21 2.15 8.93
N ALA A 243 -5.08 1.73 9.86
CA ALA A 243 -6.38 1.15 9.53
C ALA A 243 -7.28 2.12 8.75
N LYS A 244 -7.28 3.42 9.10
CA LYS A 244 -8.07 4.43 8.39
C LYS A 244 -7.53 4.66 6.97
N THR A 245 -6.21 4.75 6.81
CA THR A 245 -5.56 4.92 5.51
C THR A 245 -5.82 3.72 4.59
N GLU A 246 -5.64 2.49 5.09
CA GLU A 246 -5.92 1.26 4.34
C GLU A 246 -7.39 1.15 3.94
N SER A 247 -8.32 1.51 4.84
CA SER A 247 -9.74 1.50 4.52
C SER A 247 -10.09 2.48 3.40
N GLN A 248 -9.48 3.66 3.38
CA GLN A 248 -9.74 4.67 2.34
C GLN A 248 -9.03 4.33 1.02
N ASP A 249 -7.80 3.81 1.06
CA ASP A 249 -7.07 3.29 -0.11
C ASP A 249 -7.85 2.16 -0.79
N LEU A 250 -8.36 1.18 -0.02
CA LEU A 250 -9.17 0.09 -0.57
C LEU A 250 -10.42 0.60 -1.31
N ARG A 251 -11.08 1.62 -0.77
CA ARG A 251 -12.26 2.25 -1.38
C ARG A 251 -11.91 2.91 -2.72
N LEU A 252 -10.84 3.70 -2.76
CA LEU A 252 -10.39 4.34 -3.99
C LEU A 252 -9.89 3.33 -5.04
N ARG A 253 -9.21 2.26 -4.64
CA ARG A 253 -8.80 1.20 -5.58
C ARG A 253 -9.99 0.49 -6.23
N LYS A 254 -11.06 0.26 -5.46
CA LYS A 254 -12.32 -0.26 -6.01
C LYS A 254 -12.93 0.74 -6.99
N ALA A 255 -12.96 2.03 -6.65
CA ALA A 255 -13.44 3.08 -7.55
C ALA A 255 -12.60 3.16 -8.84
N LEU A 256 -11.26 3.12 -8.77
CA LEU A 256 -10.37 3.08 -9.94
C LEU A 256 -10.64 1.88 -10.86
N THR A 257 -10.81 0.70 -10.25
CA THR A 257 -11.09 -0.51 -11.02
C THR A 257 -12.47 -0.43 -11.70
N ALA A 258 -13.47 0.05 -10.95
CA ALA A 258 -14.82 0.21 -11.46
C ALA A 258 -14.89 1.27 -12.57
N SER A 259 -14.20 2.40 -12.43
CA SER A 259 -14.17 3.45 -13.44
C SER A 259 -13.50 2.96 -14.73
N ALA A 260 -12.37 2.26 -14.62
CA ALA A 260 -11.70 1.67 -15.78
C ALA A 260 -12.58 0.65 -16.51
N GLN A 261 -13.28 -0.23 -15.76
CA GLN A 261 -14.22 -1.20 -16.35
C GLN A 261 -15.41 -0.52 -17.02
N ALA A 262 -16.00 0.49 -16.38
CA ALA A 262 -17.12 1.23 -16.95
C ALA A 262 -16.70 2.03 -18.20
N ARG A 263 -15.51 2.61 -18.23
CA ARG A 263 -14.93 3.22 -19.44
C ARG A 263 -14.80 2.21 -20.58
N GLN A 264 -14.24 1.03 -20.31
CA GLN A 264 -14.12 -0.03 -21.32
C GLN A 264 -15.48 -0.50 -21.84
N LEU A 265 -16.45 -0.68 -20.94
CA LEU A 265 -17.82 -1.06 -21.32
C LEU A 265 -18.49 0.02 -22.16
N ALA A 266 -18.32 1.30 -21.80
CA ALA A 266 -18.86 2.45 -22.52
C ALA A 266 -18.31 2.51 -23.95
N LEU A 267 -16.98 2.39 -24.10
CA LEU A 267 -16.30 2.41 -25.38
C LEU A 267 -16.76 1.24 -26.28
N ASN A 268 -16.87 0.03 -25.71
CA ASN A 268 -17.34 -1.14 -26.43
C ASN A 268 -18.79 -1.00 -26.89
N ARG A 269 -19.67 -0.44 -26.05
CA ARG A 269 -21.08 -0.22 -26.42
C ARG A 269 -21.23 0.85 -27.49
N ALA A 270 -20.54 1.97 -27.35
CA ALA A 270 -20.52 3.03 -28.36
C ALA A 270 -20.02 2.49 -29.71
N PHE A 271 -18.97 1.67 -29.69
CA PHE A 271 -18.47 0.99 -30.87
C PHE A 271 -19.51 0.02 -31.46
N LEU A 272 -20.12 -0.86 -30.66
CA LEU A 272 -21.12 -1.81 -31.16
C LEU A 272 -22.33 -1.11 -31.78
N ALA A 273 -22.76 0.01 -31.20
CA ALA A 273 -23.83 0.83 -31.77
C ALA A 273 -23.42 1.42 -33.13
N TYR A 274 -22.22 1.99 -33.23
CA TYR A 274 -21.65 2.49 -34.48
C TYR A 274 -21.51 1.38 -35.53
N GLU A 275 -20.99 0.22 -35.13
CA GLU A 275 -20.70 -0.88 -36.04
C GLU A 275 -21.96 -1.56 -36.56
N THR A 276 -22.97 -1.72 -35.70
CA THR A 276 -24.30 -2.22 -36.12
C THR A 276 -24.92 -1.28 -37.15
N LEU A 277 -24.81 0.02 -36.93
CA LEU A 277 -25.29 1.04 -37.85
C LEU A 277 -24.53 1.00 -39.18
N ARG A 278 -23.19 0.99 -39.11
CA ARG A 278 -22.30 0.91 -40.26
C ARG A 278 -22.61 -0.31 -41.12
N MET A 279 -22.78 -1.48 -40.49
CA MET A 279 -23.09 -2.72 -41.19
C MET A 279 -24.46 -2.70 -41.86
N ASP A 280 -25.50 -2.13 -41.22
CA ASP A 280 -26.82 -1.96 -41.85
C ASP A 280 -26.74 -1.08 -43.11
N VAL A 281 -26.06 0.06 -43.01
CA VAL A 281 -25.88 0.99 -44.15
C VAL A 281 -25.02 0.37 -45.26
N ALA A 282 -23.89 -0.25 -44.91
CA ALA A 282 -22.99 -0.89 -45.86
C ALA A 282 -23.67 -2.06 -46.58
N ALA A 283 -24.43 -2.88 -45.87
CA ALA A 283 -25.17 -3.99 -46.46
C ALA A 283 -26.22 -3.49 -47.46
N LYS A 284 -27.02 -2.48 -47.10
CA LYS A 284 -28.01 -1.88 -48.00
C LYS A 284 -27.37 -1.32 -49.27
N LEU A 285 -26.30 -0.53 -49.12
CA LEU A 285 -25.59 0.06 -50.26
C LEU A 285 -25.00 -1.02 -51.19
N ARG A 286 -24.41 -2.07 -50.62
CA ARG A 286 -23.85 -3.18 -51.42
C ARG A 286 -24.93 -3.94 -52.18
N VAL A 287 -26.07 -4.22 -51.55
CA VAL A 287 -27.21 -4.86 -52.25
C VAL A 287 -27.70 -3.99 -53.42
N CYS A 288 -27.74 -2.66 -53.26
CA CYS A 288 -28.14 -1.75 -54.33
C CYS A 288 -27.20 -1.82 -55.55
N ILE A 289 -25.88 -1.88 -55.35
CA ILE A 289 -24.93 -1.97 -56.47
C ILE A 289 -24.85 -3.37 -57.08
N GLU A 290 -24.96 -4.42 -56.25
CA GLU A 290 -24.97 -5.80 -56.72
C GLU A 290 -26.20 -6.11 -57.59
N THR A 291 -27.37 -5.52 -57.29
CA THR A 291 -28.57 -5.66 -58.15
C THR A 291 -28.42 -4.97 -59.51
N GLN A 292 -27.53 -3.98 -59.61
CA GLN A 292 -27.13 -3.36 -60.89
C GLN A 292 -26.00 -4.12 -61.60
N GLY A 293 -25.42 -5.15 -60.96
CA GLY A 293 -24.26 -5.89 -61.47
C GLY A 293 -22.91 -5.19 -61.27
N GLY A 294 -22.86 -4.11 -60.49
CA GLY A 294 -21.63 -3.42 -60.13
C GLY A 294 -20.93 -4.05 -58.92
N LYS A 295 -19.70 -3.62 -58.65
CA LYS A 295 -18.91 -4.05 -57.49
C LYS A 295 -18.91 -2.99 -56.38
N PRO A 296 -18.58 -3.35 -55.13
CA PRO A 296 -18.48 -2.37 -54.05
C PRO A 296 -17.53 -1.19 -54.33
N ASP A 297 -16.48 -1.38 -55.14
CA ASP A 297 -15.53 -0.32 -55.51
C ASP A 297 -16.15 0.73 -56.45
N ASP A 298 -17.17 0.35 -57.21
CA ASP A 298 -17.90 1.22 -58.15
C ASP A 298 -18.97 2.05 -57.44
N LEU A 299 -19.28 1.72 -56.18
CA LEU A 299 -20.38 2.31 -55.41
C LEU A 299 -20.22 3.84 -55.26
N TYR A 300 -18.99 4.31 -55.04
CA TYR A 300 -18.71 5.75 -54.93
C TYR A 300 -19.08 6.47 -56.24
N ASP A 301 -18.62 5.94 -57.37
CA ASP A 301 -18.84 6.55 -58.69
C ASP A 301 -20.31 6.45 -59.12
N ALA A 302 -20.98 5.35 -58.78
CA ALA A 302 -22.41 5.15 -59.02
C ALA A 302 -23.26 6.19 -58.26
N ILE A 303 -22.97 6.44 -56.98
CA ILE A 303 -23.67 7.46 -56.17
C ILE A 303 -23.32 8.87 -56.64
N ALA A 304 -22.07 9.08 -57.05
CA ALA A 304 -21.64 10.38 -57.55
C ALA A 304 -22.34 10.74 -58.88
N SER A 305 -22.80 9.74 -59.64
CA SER A 305 -23.64 9.94 -60.84
C SER A 305 -23.06 10.98 -61.82
N GLY A 306 -21.73 10.96 -62.01
CA GLY A 306 -21.00 11.88 -62.89
C GLY A 306 -20.56 13.21 -62.26
N SER A 307 -20.91 13.48 -61.00
CA SER A 307 -20.25 14.53 -60.21
C SER A 307 -18.99 13.98 -59.52
N GLU A 308 -17.97 14.79 -59.25
CA GLU A 308 -16.76 14.32 -58.53
C GLU A 308 -17.00 14.11 -57.02
N ILE A 309 -18.21 14.39 -56.53
CA ILE A 309 -18.51 14.60 -55.11
C ILE A 309 -19.72 13.80 -54.66
N VAL A 310 -19.53 13.01 -53.61
CA VAL A 310 -20.62 12.35 -52.87
C VAL A 310 -21.00 13.18 -51.64
N THR A 311 -22.29 13.43 -51.47
CA THR A 311 -22.86 14.10 -50.28
C THR A 311 -23.88 13.19 -49.59
N ARG A 312 -24.18 13.46 -48.32
CA ARG A 312 -25.21 12.73 -47.55
C ARG A 312 -26.54 12.64 -48.30
N LYS A 313 -26.99 13.75 -48.91
CA LYS A 313 -28.23 13.79 -49.71
C LYS A 313 -28.19 12.82 -50.89
N LYS A 314 -27.08 12.74 -51.62
CA LYS A 314 -26.92 11.80 -52.75
C LYS A 314 -26.97 10.34 -52.30
N ILE A 315 -26.36 10.02 -51.16
CA ILE A 315 -26.45 8.67 -50.58
C ILE A 315 -27.91 8.33 -50.27
N THR A 316 -28.66 9.25 -49.64
CA THR A 316 -30.09 9.05 -49.36
C THR A 316 -30.89 8.85 -50.63
N SER A 317 -30.73 9.72 -51.63
CA SER A 317 -31.44 9.60 -52.92
C SER A 317 -31.11 8.31 -53.66
N TYR A 318 -29.86 7.85 -53.61
CA TYR A 318 -29.45 6.59 -54.22
C TYR A 318 -30.10 5.38 -53.53
N LEU A 319 -30.19 5.40 -52.20
CA LEU A 319 -30.87 4.34 -51.43
C LEU A 319 -32.38 4.34 -51.71
N GLU A 320 -33.02 5.51 -51.73
CA GLU A 320 -34.45 5.66 -52.03
C GLU A 320 -34.81 5.12 -53.43
N LEU A 321 -33.96 5.39 -54.42
CA LEU A 321 -34.11 4.87 -55.79
C LEU A 321 -34.14 3.34 -55.83
N HIS A 322 -33.44 2.69 -54.90
CA HIS A 322 -33.34 1.23 -54.79
C HIS A 322 -34.24 0.63 -53.72
N GLN A 323 -35.28 1.35 -53.29
CA GLN A 323 -36.25 0.92 -52.27
C GLN A 323 -35.62 0.64 -50.90
N ALA A 324 -34.44 1.18 -50.62
CA ALA A 324 -33.81 1.14 -49.31
C ALA A 324 -34.02 2.50 -48.62
N VAL A 325 -34.64 2.51 -47.44
CA VAL A 325 -34.80 3.74 -46.65
C VAL A 325 -33.89 3.67 -45.44
N ILE A 326 -33.14 4.75 -45.21
CA ILE A 326 -32.30 4.93 -44.04
C ILE A 326 -32.64 6.30 -43.44
N GLU A 327 -32.80 6.34 -42.12
CA GLU A 327 -33.04 7.59 -41.40
C GLU A 327 -31.83 8.53 -41.55
N PRO A 328 -32.03 9.83 -41.83
CA PRO A 328 -30.93 10.77 -42.09
C PRO A 328 -29.97 10.89 -40.89
N GLU A 329 -30.48 10.77 -39.66
CA GLU A 329 -29.68 10.79 -38.43
C GLU A 329 -28.60 9.69 -38.40
N LYS A 330 -28.87 8.54 -39.05
CA LYS A 330 -27.92 7.43 -39.15
C LYS A 330 -26.74 7.76 -40.07
N LEU A 331 -27.01 8.51 -41.14
CA LEU A 331 -25.98 8.97 -42.08
C LEU A 331 -25.13 10.08 -41.45
N GLU A 332 -25.72 10.97 -40.66
CA GLU A 332 -24.98 11.98 -39.89
C GLU A 332 -24.00 11.36 -38.90
N SER A 333 -24.39 10.26 -38.24
CA SER A 333 -23.50 9.54 -37.32
C SER A 333 -22.33 8.82 -38.02
N LEU A 334 -22.50 8.41 -39.28
CA LEU A 334 -21.45 7.71 -40.05
C LEU A 334 -20.52 8.69 -40.78
N PHE A 335 -21.05 9.84 -41.20
CA PHE A 335 -20.35 10.88 -41.95
C PHE A 335 -20.51 12.23 -41.23
N PRO A 336 -19.79 12.44 -40.11
CA PRO A 336 -19.85 13.70 -39.38
C PRO A 336 -19.34 14.87 -40.23
N ASP A 337 -19.88 16.06 -39.97
CA ASP A 337 -19.50 17.30 -40.66
C ASP A 337 -18.02 17.64 -40.44
N VAL A 338 -17.26 17.73 -41.54
CA VAL A 338 -15.88 18.25 -41.50
C VAL A 338 -15.91 19.78 -41.69
N PRO A 339 -15.33 20.57 -40.77
CA PRO A 339 -15.41 22.04 -40.81
C PRO A 339 -14.73 22.73 -42.01
N GLU A 340 -14.03 22.01 -42.87
CA GLU A 340 -13.27 22.59 -44.00
C GLU A 340 -14.06 22.80 -45.31
N ALA A 341 -15.32 22.38 -45.41
CA ALA A 341 -16.10 22.58 -46.63
C ALA A 341 -17.17 23.65 -46.43
N GLY A 342 -16.80 24.91 -46.67
CA GLY A 342 -17.78 25.97 -46.88
C GLY A 342 -18.52 25.73 -48.20
N GLU A 343 -19.76 25.25 -48.14
CA GLU A 343 -20.83 25.49 -49.12
C GLU A 343 -22.16 24.89 -48.61
N GLU A 344 -23.27 25.50 -49.02
CA GLU A 344 -24.63 25.39 -48.45
C GLU A 344 -25.36 24.03 -48.66
N ASP A 345 -24.67 22.94 -49.01
CA ASP A 345 -25.34 21.68 -49.38
C ASP A 345 -24.66 20.38 -48.88
N GLY A 346 -24.32 20.36 -47.59
CA GLY A 346 -23.94 19.15 -46.85
C GLY A 346 -22.47 18.73 -46.98
N SER A 347 -21.87 18.25 -45.89
CA SER A 347 -20.45 17.88 -45.84
C SER A 347 -20.05 16.91 -46.96
N LEU A 348 -18.99 17.29 -47.68
CA LEU A 348 -18.33 16.52 -48.72
C LEU A 348 -17.76 15.23 -48.11
N ILE A 349 -18.12 14.08 -48.69
CA ILE A 349 -17.59 12.78 -48.25
C ILE A 349 -16.49 12.36 -49.21
N SER A 350 -15.25 12.28 -48.73
CA SER A 350 -14.14 11.79 -49.56
C SER A 350 -14.32 10.31 -49.91
N ARG A 351 -13.76 9.88 -51.05
CA ARG A 351 -13.76 8.46 -51.45
C ARG A 351 -13.17 7.57 -50.37
N GLU A 352 -12.12 8.03 -49.69
CA GLU A 352 -11.51 7.28 -48.59
C GLU A 352 -12.47 7.11 -47.40
N ALA A 353 -13.14 8.18 -46.96
CA ALA A 353 -14.11 8.13 -45.86
C ALA A 353 -15.32 7.25 -46.20
N PHE A 354 -15.81 7.35 -47.44
CA PHE A 354 -16.90 6.52 -47.94
C PHE A 354 -16.54 5.03 -47.97
N MET A 355 -15.38 4.69 -48.53
CA MET A 355 -14.93 3.29 -48.63
C MET A 355 -14.70 2.67 -47.26
N LYS A 356 -14.23 3.44 -46.25
CA LYS A 356 -14.11 2.94 -44.86
C LYS A 356 -15.45 2.43 -44.30
N VAL A 357 -16.56 3.11 -44.61
CA VAL A 357 -17.90 2.70 -44.15
C VAL A 357 -18.37 1.45 -44.88
N VAL A 358 -18.14 1.36 -46.19
CA VAL A 358 -18.71 0.31 -47.06
C VAL A 358 -17.92 -1.01 -47.02
N ARG A 359 -16.65 -1.02 -46.61
CA ARG A 359 -15.82 -2.24 -46.55
C ARG A 359 -16.35 -3.23 -45.50
N ILE A 360 -16.61 -4.47 -45.91
CA ILE A 360 -17.06 -5.55 -45.03
C ILE A 360 -15.92 -6.55 -44.87
N PHE A 361 -15.68 -6.95 -43.63
CA PHE A 361 -14.69 -7.95 -43.26
C PHE A 361 -15.38 -9.13 -42.59
N TYR A 362 -14.82 -10.31 -42.80
CA TYR A 362 -15.19 -11.52 -42.07
C TYR A 362 -13.96 -12.10 -41.38
N LYS A 363 -14.15 -12.59 -40.16
CA LYS A 363 -13.14 -13.36 -39.41
C LYS A 363 -13.42 -14.85 -39.49
N VAL A 364 -12.36 -15.63 -39.59
CA VAL A 364 -12.39 -17.09 -39.56
C VAL A 364 -12.52 -17.53 -38.10
N VAL A 365 -13.62 -18.21 -37.77
CA VAL A 365 -13.89 -18.75 -36.44
C VAL A 365 -13.64 -20.26 -36.35
N LYS A 366 -13.52 -20.91 -37.50
CA LYS A 366 -13.15 -22.31 -37.63
C LYS A 366 -12.34 -22.51 -38.90
N GLU A 367 -11.29 -23.32 -38.83
CA GLU A 367 -10.46 -23.62 -39.99
C GLU A 367 -11.28 -23.97 -41.23
N ILE A 368 -10.97 -23.33 -42.35
CA ILE A 368 -11.73 -23.46 -43.59
C ILE A 368 -10.80 -23.37 -44.81
N VAL A 369 -11.25 -23.92 -45.94
CA VAL A 369 -10.50 -23.88 -47.19
C VAL A 369 -10.85 -22.62 -47.98
N LEU A 370 -9.82 -21.94 -48.47
CA LEU A 370 -9.91 -20.91 -49.50
C LEU A 370 -9.76 -21.58 -50.86
N SER A 371 -10.71 -21.37 -51.76
CA SER A 371 -10.70 -21.94 -53.11
C SER A 371 -10.78 -20.86 -54.19
N ASP A 372 -10.54 -21.21 -55.44
CA ASP A 372 -10.51 -20.29 -56.57
C ASP A 372 -11.88 -20.03 -57.22
N ASN A 373 -12.87 -20.89 -56.99
CA ASN A 373 -14.20 -20.82 -57.63
C ASN A 373 -15.37 -20.83 -56.62
N LEU A 374 -16.51 -20.25 -57.02
CA LEU A 374 -17.78 -20.21 -56.28
C LEU A 374 -18.35 -21.62 -56.09
N LEU A 375 -18.34 -22.47 -57.12
CA LEU A 375 -18.87 -23.83 -57.02
C LEU A 375 -17.81 -24.75 -56.42
N ILE A 376 -18.06 -25.31 -55.23
CA ILE A 376 -17.08 -26.17 -54.52
C ILE A 376 -16.64 -27.35 -55.40
N GLU A 377 -17.57 -27.97 -56.12
CA GLU A 377 -17.30 -29.14 -56.98
C GLU A 377 -16.38 -28.81 -58.17
N GLN A 378 -16.24 -27.53 -58.53
CA GLN A 378 -15.42 -27.05 -59.66
C GLN A 378 -14.26 -26.17 -59.18
N SER A 379 -13.94 -26.23 -57.89
CA SER A 379 -12.94 -25.36 -57.28
C SER A 379 -11.71 -26.14 -56.85
N ASP A 380 -10.54 -25.53 -57.09
CA ASP A 380 -9.28 -26.00 -56.56
C ASP A 380 -8.98 -25.34 -55.20
N GLN A 381 -8.36 -26.12 -54.32
CA GLN A 381 -7.90 -25.61 -53.03
C GLN A 381 -6.69 -24.70 -53.22
N LEU A 382 -6.84 -23.41 -52.89
CA LEU A 382 -5.72 -22.47 -52.87
C LEU A 382 -4.89 -22.66 -51.60
N ARG A 383 -5.55 -22.66 -50.43
CA ARG A 383 -4.94 -22.93 -49.12
C ARG A 383 -5.98 -23.17 -48.02
N ARG A 384 -5.51 -23.45 -46.80
CA ARG A 384 -6.34 -23.41 -45.59
C ARG A 384 -6.19 -22.06 -44.90
N MET A 385 -7.28 -21.57 -44.31
CA MET A 385 -7.32 -20.38 -43.47
C MET A 385 -7.44 -20.82 -42.01
N ASP A 386 -6.59 -20.25 -41.16
CA ASP A 386 -6.55 -20.55 -39.74
C ASP A 386 -7.56 -19.69 -38.97
N ILE A 387 -7.93 -20.16 -37.77
CA ILE A 387 -8.78 -19.40 -36.84
C ILE A 387 -8.11 -18.06 -36.53
N GLY A 388 -8.90 -16.97 -36.58
CA GLY A 388 -8.42 -15.61 -36.36
C GLY A 388 -7.93 -14.90 -37.63
N GLU A 389 -7.84 -15.58 -38.77
CA GLU A 389 -7.60 -14.89 -40.04
C GLU A 389 -8.78 -14.00 -40.44
N VAL A 390 -8.49 -12.88 -41.10
CA VAL A 390 -9.48 -11.91 -41.58
C VAL A 390 -9.45 -11.82 -43.09
N MET A 391 -10.62 -11.68 -43.69
CA MET A 391 -10.83 -11.53 -45.13
C MET A 391 -11.69 -10.31 -45.43
N GLU A 392 -11.27 -9.50 -46.39
CA GLU A 392 -12.08 -8.43 -46.95
C GLU A 392 -13.03 -8.99 -48.01
N VAL A 393 -14.33 -8.68 -47.90
CA VAL A 393 -15.35 -9.19 -48.81
C VAL A 393 -15.53 -8.25 -50.00
N PHE A 394 -15.32 -8.79 -51.20
CA PHE A 394 -15.58 -8.11 -52.47
C PHE A 394 -16.94 -8.48 -53.05
N GLN A 395 -17.43 -9.70 -52.80
CA GLN A 395 -18.72 -10.16 -53.31
C GLN A 395 -19.34 -11.23 -52.38
N GLY A 396 -20.66 -11.20 -52.28
CA GLY A 396 -21.44 -12.19 -51.53
C GLY A 396 -21.94 -11.67 -50.18
N PRO A 397 -22.82 -12.44 -49.51
CA PRO A 397 -22.96 -13.89 -49.63
C PRO A 397 -23.69 -14.37 -50.90
N MET A 398 -23.08 -15.30 -51.64
CA MET A 398 -23.68 -15.95 -52.81
C MET A 398 -23.97 -17.42 -52.52
N LEU A 399 -25.11 -17.93 -52.99
CA LEU A 399 -25.45 -19.34 -52.86
C LEU A 399 -24.64 -20.17 -53.85
N ASP A 400 -23.92 -21.18 -53.34
CA ASP A 400 -23.41 -22.29 -54.12
C ASP A 400 -24.52 -23.36 -54.24
N PRO A 401 -25.17 -23.48 -55.42
CA PRO A 401 -26.28 -24.41 -55.61
C PRO A 401 -25.85 -25.88 -55.60
N SER A 402 -24.56 -26.19 -55.81
CA SER A 402 -24.07 -27.58 -55.85
C SER A 402 -24.19 -28.26 -54.48
N VAL A 403 -23.91 -27.51 -53.42
CA VAL A 403 -23.89 -28.01 -52.03
C VAL A 403 -24.86 -27.30 -51.10
N GLY A 404 -25.54 -26.25 -51.57
CA GLY A 404 -26.54 -25.50 -50.80
C GLY A 404 -25.94 -24.64 -49.68
N VAL A 405 -24.75 -24.06 -49.87
CA VAL A 405 -24.08 -23.23 -48.86
C VAL A 405 -23.84 -21.81 -49.37
N TYR A 406 -23.77 -20.84 -48.47
CA TYR A 406 -23.40 -19.46 -48.83
C TYR A 406 -21.89 -19.28 -48.78
N ARG A 407 -21.35 -18.63 -49.81
CA ARG A 407 -19.93 -18.34 -49.96
C ARG A 407 -19.70 -16.85 -50.18
N ILE A 408 -18.55 -16.38 -49.74
CA ILE A 408 -18.08 -15.02 -49.98
C ILE A 408 -16.80 -15.07 -50.78
N HIS A 409 -16.63 -14.08 -51.66
CA HIS A 409 -15.41 -13.85 -52.41
C HIS A 409 -14.71 -12.61 -51.88
N GLY A 410 -13.40 -12.69 -51.75
CA GLY A 410 -12.66 -11.65 -51.07
C GLY A 410 -11.16 -11.88 -51.07
N LYS A 411 -10.44 -10.99 -50.38
CA LYS A 411 -8.99 -11.02 -50.22
C LYS A 411 -8.63 -11.34 -48.77
N ALA A 412 -7.86 -12.40 -48.55
CA ALA A 412 -7.35 -12.71 -47.22
C ALA A 412 -6.24 -11.73 -46.83
N LEU A 413 -6.29 -11.19 -45.62
CA LEU A 413 -5.36 -10.14 -45.17
C LEU A 413 -3.97 -10.67 -44.80
N ARG A 414 -3.87 -11.96 -44.46
CA ARG A 414 -2.61 -12.61 -44.08
C ARG A 414 -1.61 -12.66 -45.23
N ASP A 415 -2.06 -13.01 -46.42
CA ASP A 415 -1.20 -13.29 -47.56
C ASP A 415 -1.60 -12.56 -48.85
N GLY A 416 -2.78 -11.93 -48.87
CA GLY A 416 -3.28 -11.20 -50.02
C GLY A 416 -3.93 -12.07 -51.10
N ILE A 417 -4.10 -13.37 -50.86
CA ILE A 417 -4.73 -14.29 -51.82
C ILE A 417 -6.22 -13.99 -51.91
N VAL A 418 -6.72 -13.94 -53.14
CA VAL A 418 -8.13 -13.72 -53.46
C VAL A 418 -8.78 -15.07 -53.76
N GLY A 419 -9.97 -15.30 -53.22
CA GLY A 419 -10.71 -16.54 -53.46
C GLY A 419 -12.07 -16.58 -52.76
N TRP A 420 -12.68 -17.77 -52.79
CA TRP A 420 -13.99 -18.08 -52.24
C TRP A 420 -13.90 -18.88 -50.95
N VAL A 421 -14.72 -18.52 -49.97
CA VAL A 421 -14.79 -19.20 -48.67
C VAL A 421 -16.24 -19.39 -48.25
N THR A 422 -16.55 -20.55 -47.67
CA THR A 422 -17.88 -20.88 -47.17
C THR A 422 -18.15 -20.18 -45.83
N VAL A 423 -19.27 -19.48 -45.72
CA VAL A 423 -19.67 -18.76 -44.50
C VAL A 423 -20.15 -19.73 -43.43
N ALA A 424 -21.10 -20.59 -43.81
CA ALA A 424 -21.66 -21.63 -42.96
C ALA A 424 -21.86 -22.91 -43.77
N GLY A 425 -21.46 -24.04 -43.20
CA GLY A 425 -21.65 -25.35 -43.79
C GLY A 425 -23.08 -25.86 -43.68
N ASN A 426 -23.40 -26.89 -44.47
CA ASN A 426 -24.71 -27.56 -44.50
C ASN A 426 -25.13 -28.21 -43.15
N GLN A 427 -24.17 -28.48 -42.26
CA GLN A 427 -24.43 -29.00 -40.90
C GLN A 427 -24.63 -27.89 -39.85
N GLY A 428 -24.80 -26.64 -40.27
CA GLY A 428 -24.95 -25.50 -39.37
C GLY A 428 -23.65 -25.04 -38.69
N ILE A 429 -22.49 -25.55 -39.15
CA ILE A 429 -21.19 -25.13 -38.67
C ILE A 429 -20.84 -23.78 -39.30
N THR A 430 -20.74 -22.73 -38.50
CA THR A 430 -20.26 -21.41 -38.95
C THR A 430 -18.73 -21.41 -39.03
N PHE A 431 -18.19 -21.04 -40.20
CA PHE A 431 -16.75 -20.90 -40.42
C PHE A 431 -16.30 -19.45 -40.40
N LEU A 432 -17.17 -18.53 -40.84
CA LEU A 432 -16.89 -17.11 -40.91
C LEU A 432 -17.94 -16.31 -40.16
N MET A 433 -17.52 -15.28 -39.42
CA MET A 433 -18.42 -14.30 -38.82
C MET A 433 -18.08 -12.88 -39.29
N PRO A 434 -19.07 -11.98 -39.49
CA PRO A 434 -18.79 -10.57 -39.72
C PRO A 434 -17.89 -10.02 -38.61
N GLY A 435 -16.84 -9.28 -38.97
CA GLY A 435 -15.84 -8.77 -38.04
C GLY A 435 -14.45 -8.72 -38.66
N GLY A 436 -13.43 -8.37 -37.87
CA GLY A 436 -12.07 -8.15 -38.40
C GLY A 436 -11.63 -6.70 -38.43
N ASN A 437 -12.42 -5.78 -37.90
CA ASN A 437 -12.12 -4.35 -37.78
C ASN A 437 -11.72 -3.93 -36.36
N LEU A 438 -11.71 -4.87 -35.39
CA LEU A 438 -11.21 -4.64 -34.04
C LEU A 438 -10.10 -5.63 -33.72
N PHE A 439 -9.00 -5.11 -33.19
CA PHE A 439 -7.86 -5.90 -32.74
C PHE A 439 -7.55 -5.57 -31.29
N LYS A 440 -7.57 -6.57 -30.43
CA LYS A 440 -7.13 -6.46 -29.05
C LYS A 440 -5.65 -6.81 -28.96
N VAL A 441 -4.91 -5.97 -28.24
CA VAL A 441 -3.50 -6.17 -27.94
C VAL A 441 -3.40 -7.29 -26.89
N LEU A 442 -2.79 -8.41 -27.28
CA LEU A 442 -2.55 -9.55 -26.40
C LEU A 442 -1.18 -9.47 -25.71
N ARG A 443 -0.21 -8.83 -26.36
CA ARG A 443 1.15 -8.62 -25.86
C ARG A 443 1.57 -7.20 -26.20
N PRO A 444 2.42 -6.55 -25.37
CA PRO A 444 2.88 -5.19 -25.64
C PRO A 444 3.45 -5.06 -27.05
N ALA A 445 3.02 -4.04 -27.77
CA ALA A 445 3.35 -3.83 -29.18
C ALA A 445 3.60 -2.35 -29.47
N LYS A 446 4.40 -2.07 -30.48
CA LYS A 446 4.71 -0.68 -30.85
C LYS A 446 3.69 -0.16 -31.86
N LEU A 447 3.20 1.05 -31.62
CA LEU A 447 2.42 1.81 -32.58
C LEU A 447 3.34 2.85 -33.23
N THR A 448 3.61 2.71 -34.52
CA THR A 448 4.51 3.60 -35.27
C THR A 448 3.74 4.58 -36.16
N ALA A 449 4.32 5.73 -36.47
CA ALA A 449 3.64 6.77 -37.27
C ALA A 449 3.41 6.31 -38.71
N GLU A 450 4.37 5.57 -39.25
CA GLU A 450 4.35 5.09 -40.63
C GLU A 450 4.38 3.56 -40.68
N ILE A 451 4.16 3.01 -41.88
CA ILE A 451 4.13 1.57 -42.11
C ILE A 451 5.52 0.90 -41.95
N ASP A 452 6.59 1.69 -41.99
CA ASP A 452 7.93 1.18 -41.72
C ASP A 452 8.06 0.76 -40.25
N LEU A 453 8.66 -0.40 -40.01
CA LEU A 453 8.87 -0.94 -38.66
C LEU A 453 9.85 -0.07 -37.86
N GLU A 454 10.75 0.64 -38.54
CA GLU A 454 11.74 1.54 -37.93
C GLU A 454 11.26 2.99 -37.86
N SER A 455 10.01 3.25 -38.24
CA SER A 455 9.45 4.61 -38.13
C SER A 455 9.22 5.04 -36.68
N THR A 456 9.00 6.34 -36.50
CA THR A 456 8.83 6.96 -35.18
C THR A 456 7.71 6.30 -34.38
N GLU A 457 8.03 5.93 -33.14
CA GLU A 457 7.06 5.38 -32.20
C GLU A 457 6.11 6.49 -31.73
N VAL A 458 4.81 6.26 -31.92
CA VAL A 458 3.74 7.15 -31.49
C VAL A 458 3.28 6.77 -30.09
N LYS A 459 3.18 5.46 -29.81
CA LYS A 459 2.74 4.93 -28.50
C LYS A 459 3.21 3.49 -28.31
N ASP A 460 3.54 3.13 -27.08
CA ASP A 460 3.63 1.73 -26.64
C ASP A 460 2.24 1.21 -26.28
N LEU A 461 1.77 0.22 -27.04
CA LEU A 461 0.49 -0.43 -26.79
C LEU A 461 0.64 -1.42 -25.64
N VAL A 462 -0.33 -1.39 -24.73
CA VAL A 462 -0.37 -2.29 -23.56
C VAL A 462 -1.41 -3.38 -23.74
N GLU A 463 -1.22 -4.51 -23.04
CA GLU A 463 -2.17 -5.63 -23.08
C GLU A 463 -3.58 -5.17 -22.69
N GLY A 464 -4.56 -5.54 -23.52
CA GLY A 464 -5.96 -5.18 -23.31
C GLY A 464 -6.44 -3.97 -24.10
N GLU A 465 -5.54 -3.14 -24.65
CA GLU A 465 -5.93 -2.06 -25.55
C GLU A 465 -6.57 -2.60 -26.83
N VAL A 466 -7.51 -1.84 -27.40
CA VAL A 466 -8.26 -2.23 -28.59
C VAL A 466 -8.05 -1.18 -29.69
N LEU A 467 -7.68 -1.65 -30.87
CA LEU A 467 -7.50 -0.85 -32.08
C LEU A 467 -8.66 -1.07 -33.03
N GLN A 468 -9.26 0.03 -33.49
CA GLN A 468 -10.16 0.04 -34.64
C GLN A 468 -9.35 0.16 -35.92
N VAL A 469 -9.45 -0.84 -36.79
CA VAL A 469 -8.62 -0.90 -37.98
C VAL A 469 -9.15 0.00 -39.08
N ILE A 470 -8.28 0.90 -39.54
CA ILE A 470 -8.51 1.85 -40.62
C ILE A 470 -7.99 1.27 -41.94
N ALA A 471 -6.77 0.74 -41.92
CA ALA A 471 -6.10 0.22 -43.10
C ALA A 471 -5.22 -0.99 -42.76
N TRP A 472 -4.88 -1.73 -43.79
CA TRP A 472 -4.11 -2.96 -43.72
C TRP A 472 -3.10 -2.96 -44.83
N GLU A 473 -1.86 -3.31 -44.51
CA GLU A 473 -0.84 -3.40 -45.53
C GLU A 473 0.24 -4.40 -45.13
N ARG A 474 0.80 -5.07 -46.13
CA ARG A 474 1.87 -6.04 -45.92
C ARG A 474 3.19 -5.30 -46.06
N SER A 475 3.94 -5.24 -44.97
CA SER A 475 5.28 -4.67 -44.95
C SER A 475 6.32 -5.78 -44.97
N THR A 476 7.48 -5.51 -45.57
CA THR A 476 8.61 -6.44 -45.56
C THR A 476 9.58 -6.06 -44.45
N THR A 477 9.87 -7.00 -43.56
CA THR A 477 10.90 -6.81 -42.53
C THR A 477 12.30 -6.84 -43.13
N ALA A 478 13.30 -6.34 -42.40
CA ALA A 478 14.72 -6.47 -42.75
C ALA A 478 15.17 -7.93 -42.99
N SER A 479 14.45 -8.91 -42.44
CA SER A 479 14.69 -10.34 -42.64
C SER A 479 14.08 -10.93 -43.93
N GLY A 480 13.35 -10.12 -44.72
CA GLY A 480 12.62 -10.56 -45.92
C GLY A 480 11.29 -11.26 -45.63
N ALA A 481 10.96 -11.54 -44.37
CA ALA A 481 9.64 -12.04 -43.99
C ALA A 481 8.60 -10.91 -44.07
N GLY A 482 7.51 -11.14 -44.81
CA GLY A 482 6.39 -10.20 -44.90
C GLY A 482 5.53 -10.25 -43.65
N VAL A 483 5.38 -9.11 -42.96
CA VAL A 483 4.53 -8.93 -41.79
C VAL A 483 3.30 -8.13 -42.16
N THR A 484 2.12 -8.60 -41.77
CA THR A 484 0.89 -7.84 -41.92
C THR A 484 0.81 -6.79 -40.82
N ARG A 485 0.77 -5.53 -41.21
CA ARG A 485 0.58 -4.39 -40.31
C ARG A 485 -0.81 -3.81 -40.50
N ILE A 486 -1.37 -3.34 -39.41
CA ILE A 486 -2.66 -2.65 -39.37
C ILE A 486 -2.43 -1.20 -38.97
N LYS A 487 -3.07 -0.28 -39.70
CA LYS A 487 -3.25 1.09 -39.26
C LYS A 487 -4.48 1.12 -38.37
N GLY A 488 -4.28 1.27 -37.06
CA GLY A 488 -5.34 1.29 -36.07
C GLY A 488 -5.51 2.67 -35.45
N GLN A 489 -6.75 3.07 -35.19
CA GLN A 489 -7.06 4.11 -34.21
C GLN A 489 -7.30 3.44 -32.86
N LEU A 490 -6.67 3.95 -31.81
CA LEU A 490 -6.86 3.44 -30.47
C LEU A 490 -8.24 3.79 -29.93
N GLN A 491 -8.95 2.81 -29.38
CA GLN A 491 -10.30 3.04 -28.87
C GLN A 491 -10.28 4.00 -27.68
N GLY A 492 -10.97 5.13 -27.80
CA GLY A 492 -11.07 6.15 -26.75
C GLY A 492 -9.97 7.20 -26.76
N GLU A 493 -9.00 7.12 -27.68
CA GLU A 493 -7.96 8.12 -27.89
C GLU A 493 -7.91 8.50 -29.37
N ASP A 494 -7.58 9.74 -29.70
CA ASP A 494 -7.43 10.14 -31.12
C ASP A 494 -6.01 9.86 -31.62
N ILE A 495 -5.49 8.67 -31.29
CA ILE A 495 -4.16 8.23 -31.66
C ILE A 495 -4.29 7.20 -32.77
N VAL A 496 -3.63 7.49 -33.90
CA VAL A 496 -3.60 6.64 -35.07
C VAL A 496 -2.15 6.26 -35.37
N GLY A 497 -1.92 5.00 -35.69
CA GLY A 497 -0.63 4.54 -36.17
C GLY A 497 -0.66 3.11 -36.67
N TRP A 498 0.51 2.59 -37.00
CA TRP A 498 0.71 1.25 -37.54
C TRP A 498 1.25 0.30 -36.49
N THR A 499 0.70 -0.91 -36.42
CA THR A 499 1.23 -1.97 -35.57
C THR A 499 1.16 -3.32 -36.26
N SER A 500 1.94 -4.28 -35.80
CA SER A 500 2.10 -5.60 -36.43
C SER A 500 1.21 -6.61 -35.73
N ILE A 501 0.39 -7.37 -36.47
CA ILE A 501 -0.51 -8.37 -35.86
C ILE A 501 0.27 -9.50 -35.17
N GLY A 502 1.45 -9.80 -35.71
CA GLY A 502 2.42 -10.70 -35.09
C GLY A 502 3.83 -10.34 -35.51
N GLU A 503 4.78 -10.70 -34.65
CA GLU A 503 6.21 -10.53 -34.87
C GLU A 503 6.89 -11.89 -34.65
N GLY A 504 7.58 -12.40 -35.68
CA GLY A 504 8.13 -13.76 -35.65
C GLY A 504 7.04 -14.84 -35.54
N ALA A 505 7.09 -15.67 -34.50
CA ALA A 505 6.16 -16.79 -34.27
C ALA A 505 5.00 -16.47 -33.31
N GLY A 506 4.89 -15.22 -32.81
CA GLY A 506 3.91 -14.84 -31.79
C GLY A 506 2.85 -13.88 -32.31
N ILE A 507 1.58 -14.18 -32.02
CA ILE A 507 0.46 -13.25 -32.19
C ILE A 507 0.56 -12.15 -31.12
N GLN A 508 0.69 -10.89 -31.56
CA GLN A 508 0.70 -9.69 -30.71
C GLN A 508 -0.71 -9.09 -30.58
N LEU A 509 -1.50 -9.17 -31.65
CA LEU A 509 -2.88 -8.71 -31.67
C LEU A 509 -3.83 -9.79 -32.17
N GLU A 510 -4.99 -9.88 -31.52
CA GLU A 510 -6.05 -10.82 -31.86
C GLU A 510 -7.31 -10.07 -32.30
N VAL A 511 -7.98 -10.58 -33.33
CA VAL A 511 -9.26 -10.05 -33.76
C VAL A 511 -10.33 -10.29 -32.71
N VAL A 512 -11.03 -9.23 -32.29
CA VAL A 512 -12.10 -9.30 -31.27
C VAL A 512 -13.35 -9.99 -31.81
#